data_AF-A0A7V5ZJN3-F1
#
_entry.id   AF-A0A7V5ZJN3-F1
#
_cell.length_a   1.000
_cell.length_b   1.000
_cell.length_c   1.000
_cell.angle_alpha   90.00
_cell.angle_beta   90.00
_cell.angle_gamma   90.00
#
_symmetry.space_group_name_H-M   'P 1'
#
loop_
_entity.id
_entity.type
_entity.pdbx_description
1 polymer ?
#
loop_
_entity_poly.entity_id
_entity_poly.type
_entity_poly.pdbx_seq_one_letter_code
_entity_poly.pdbx_strand_id
1 'polypeptide(L)'
;MAKDLSNSLWHGVPRREIPWFPKVDAEACIGCQLCFVTCGREVFEMTADTPSRAEVARPYNCMVGCSTCAMVCPTDAIAFPDKDLVRRVEREHRIFRQVRQEASAKRAKVDAAEARAAAEKKLAETTTRARVSIAGTFGEKRFLVKLDELTRDRPFDIVDLKLEVPTVKGLREKTPAFMAFGVTSTDESDVRGFLAEVKELVRANGLVWVDETVG
;
A
#
# COMPACT_ATOMS: atom_id res chain seq x y z
N MET A 1 23.28 -15.67 9.43
CA MET A 1 24.36 -14.95 10.14
C MET A 1 23.81 -13.59 10.54
N ALA A 2 23.95 -13.22 11.81
CA ALA A 2 23.50 -11.92 12.29
C ALA A 2 24.22 -10.79 11.56
N LYS A 3 23.50 -9.73 11.20
CA LYS A 3 24.06 -8.58 10.47
C LYS A 3 24.95 -7.75 11.39
N ASP A 4 26.19 -7.48 11.01
CA ASP A 4 27.05 -6.53 11.72
C ASP A 4 26.63 -5.08 11.42
N LEU A 5 26.22 -4.34 12.45
CA LEU A 5 25.84 -2.93 12.36
C LEU A 5 26.90 -2.00 12.93
N SER A 6 28.08 -2.51 13.29
CA SER A 6 29.15 -1.72 13.88
C SER A 6 29.62 -0.57 12.98
N ASN A 7 29.55 -0.73 11.65
CA ASN A 7 29.94 0.31 10.68
C ASN A 7 28.76 1.16 10.18
N SER A 8 27.58 1.05 10.80
CA SER A 8 26.41 1.84 10.43
C SER A 8 26.50 3.28 10.97
N LEU A 9 25.70 4.17 10.39
CA LEU A 9 25.55 5.55 10.86
C LEU A 9 24.26 5.68 11.68
N TRP A 10 24.35 6.38 12.81
CA TRP A 10 23.20 6.86 13.57
C TRP A 10 23.05 8.37 13.34
N HIS A 11 22.11 8.75 12.47
CA HIS A 11 21.87 10.14 12.06
C HIS A 11 23.17 10.89 11.72
N GLY A 12 24.00 10.26 10.88
CA GLY A 12 25.28 10.76 10.41
C GLY A 12 26.49 10.54 11.33
N VAL A 13 26.31 9.95 12.52
CA VAL A 13 27.42 9.62 13.44
C VAL A 13 27.79 8.15 13.33
N PRO A 14 29.09 7.80 13.16
CA PRO A 14 29.52 6.42 13.18
C PRO A 14 29.10 5.70 14.46
N ARG A 15 28.49 4.52 14.33
CA ARG A 15 27.94 3.76 15.46
C ARG A 15 28.98 3.45 16.54
N ARG A 16 30.25 3.27 16.17
CA ARG A 16 31.38 3.00 17.09
C ARG A 16 31.73 4.18 18.01
N GLU A 17 31.38 5.41 17.63
CA GLU A 17 31.64 6.61 18.44
C GLU A 17 30.65 6.76 19.61
N ILE A 18 29.56 5.98 19.60
CA ILE A 18 28.50 6.07 20.59
C ILE A 18 28.54 4.82 21.47
N PRO A 19 29.13 4.86 22.68
CA PRO A 19 29.25 3.70 23.55
C PRO A 19 27.93 3.40 24.29
N TRP A 20 26.83 3.28 23.55
CA TRP A 20 25.53 2.83 24.04
C TRP A 20 25.35 1.34 23.76
N PHE A 21 25.45 0.49 24.78
CA PHE A 21 25.20 -0.95 24.68
C PHE A 21 24.95 -1.54 26.07
N PRO A 22 24.24 -2.67 26.17
CA PRO A 22 23.97 -3.30 27.46
C PRO A 22 25.25 -3.87 28.08
N LYS A 23 25.24 -4.01 29.41
CA LYS A 23 26.14 -4.86 30.19
C LYS A 23 25.28 -5.86 30.96
N VAL A 24 25.71 -7.13 31.00
CA VAL A 24 25.01 -8.19 31.72
C VAL A 24 25.79 -8.53 32.99
N ASP A 25 25.11 -8.54 34.13
CA ASP A 25 25.61 -9.09 35.38
C ASP A 25 25.40 -10.62 35.37
N ALA A 26 26.50 -11.38 35.32
CA ALA A 26 26.46 -12.83 35.27
C ALA A 26 25.95 -13.47 36.57
N GLU A 27 26.09 -12.81 37.72
CA GLU A 27 25.63 -13.32 39.01
C GLU A 27 24.12 -13.17 39.15
N ALA A 28 23.58 -12.03 38.71
CA ALA A 28 22.13 -11.78 38.70
C ALA A 28 21.39 -12.46 37.52
N CYS A 29 22.11 -12.87 36.48
CA CYS A 29 21.52 -13.51 35.30
C CYS A 29 21.09 -14.96 35.61
N ILE A 30 19.78 -15.20 35.58
CA ILE A 30 19.18 -16.54 35.76
C ILE A 30 19.05 -17.34 34.46
N GLY A 31 19.51 -16.81 33.33
CA GLY A 31 19.46 -17.53 32.06
C GLY A 31 18.07 -17.71 31.44
N CYS A 32 17.13 -16.79 31.73
CA CYS A 32 15.75 -16.88 31.24
C CYS A 32 15.56 -16.66 29.72
N GLN A 33 16.63 -16.30 28.99
CA GLN A 33 16.64 -16.09 27.53
C GLN A 33 15.71 -15.00 26.98
N LEU A 34 14.98 -14.27 27.82
CA LEU A 34 14.02 -13.26 27.37
C LEU A 34 14.68 -12.12 26.58
N CYS A 35 15.87 -11.69 27.01
CA CYS A 35 16.66 -10.69 26.29
C CYS A 35 17.14 -11.17 24.91
N PHE A 36 17.44 -12.46 24.78
CA PHE A 36 17.89 -13.08 23.53
C PHE A 36 16.77 -13.08 22.48
N VAL A 37 15.55 -13.48 22.86
CA VAL A 37 14.40 -13.54 21.94
C VAL A 37 13.81 -12.15 21.65
N THR A 38 13.78 -11.26 22.64
CA THR A 38 13.15 -9.92 22.50
C THR A 38 14.01 -8.97 21.66
N CYS A 39 15.33 -9.17 21.62
CA CYS A 39 16.23 -8.29 20.91
C CYS A 39 16.22 -8.56 19.39
N GLY A 40 15.39 -7.83 18.63
CA GLY A 40 15.37 -7.90 17.16
C GLY A 40 16.65 -7.42 16.44
N ARG A 41 17.71 -7.11 17.20
CA ARG A 41 19.05 -6.72 16.69
C ARG A 41 20.13 -7.74 17.06
N GLU A 42 19.74 -8.87 17.64
CA GLU A 42 20.61 -10.00 17.92
C GLU A 42 21.84 -9.59 18.74
N VAL A 43 21.68 -8.72 19.75
CA VAL A 43 22.80 -8.20 20.55
C VAL A 43 23.41 -9.27 21.45
N PHE A 44 22.58 -10.21 21.90
CA PHE A 44 22.94 -11.24 22.87
C PHE A 44 23.24 -12.57 22.18
N GLU A 45 24.10 -13.36 22.82
CA GLU A 45 24.25 -14.80 22.64
C GLU A 45 24.06 -15.48 23.99
N MET A 46 23.89 -16.79 23.97
CA MET A 46 23.67 -17.59 25.18
C MET A 46 24.90 -18.47 25.44
N THR A 47 25.41 -18.47 26.67
CA THR A 47 26.58 -19.28 27.04
C THR A 47 26.22 -20.77 27.02
N ALA A 48 27.24 -21.62 26.84
CA ALA A 48 27.07 -23.08 26.90
C ALA A 48 26.92 -23.63 28.33
N ASP A 49 26.95 -22.76 29.35
CA ASP A 49 26.86 -23.16 30.75
C ASP A 49 25.45 -23.64 31.13
N THR A 50 25.34 -24.27 32.31
CA THR A 50 24.05 -24.60 32.91
C THR A 50 23.93 -23.91 34.28
N PRO A 51 23.01 -22.94 34.45
CA PRO A 51 22.07 -22.42 33.44
C PRO A 51 22.79 -21.55 32.39
N SER A 52 22.24 -21.54 31.17
CA SER A 52 22.78 -20.77 30.05
C SER A 52 22.54 -19.28 30.28
N ARG A 53 23.61 -18.47 30.34
CA ARG A 53 23.51 -17.04 30.66
C ARG A 53 23.63 -16.19 29.41
N ALA A 54 23.06 -14.98 29.45
CA ALA A 54 23.15 -14.06 28.33
C ALA A 54 24.53 -13.37 28.31
N GLU A 55 25.16 -13.32 27.14
CA GLU A 55 26.40 -12.59 26.88
C GLU A 55 26.18 -11.56 25.77
N VAL A 56 26.83 -10.39 25.87
CA VAL A 56 26.74 -9.33 24.87
C VAL A 56 27.75 -9.61 23.75
N ALA A 57 27.38 -10.44 22.78
CA ALA A 57 28.26 -10.78 21.65
C ALA A 57 28.41 -9.63 20.64
N ARG A 58 27.38 -8.80 20.48
CA ARG A 58 27.32 -7.75 19.43
C ARG A 58 26.89 -6.41 20.02
N PRO A 59 27.73 -5.74 20.83
CA PRO A 59 27.36 -4.51 21.54
C PRO A 59 26.91 -3.39 20.58
N TYR A 60 27.62 -3.19 19.48
CA TYR A 60 27.33 -2.12 18.52
C TYR A 60 26.09 -2.37 17.65
N ASN A 61 25.49 -3.56 17.71
CA ASN A 61 24.18 -3.79 17.10
C ASN A 61 23.05 -3.12 17.88
N CYS A 62 23.25 -2.85 19.17
CA CYS A 62 22.25 -2.21 20.02
C CYS A 62 21.84 -0.85 19.44
N MET A 63 20.54 -0.57 19.40
CA MET A 63 20.03 0.72 18.95
C MET A 63 20.34 1.79 20.01
N VAL A 64 20.93 2.90 19.60
CA VAL A 64 21.23 4.04 20.49
C VAL A 64 19.93 4.52 21.15
N GLY A 65 19.93 4.59 22.48
CA GLY A 65 18.78 4.99 23.29
C GLY A 65 17.75 3.88 23.60
N CYS A 66 17.87 2.69 23.01
CA CYS A 66 17.02 1.55 23.36
C CYS A 66 17.51 0.89 24.67
N SER A 67 16.56 0.59 25.57
CA SER A 67 16.81 -0.10 26.85
C SER A 67 15.78 -1.19 27.16
N THR A 68 15.06 -1.68 26.15
CA THR A 68 13.95 -2.63 26.33
C THR A 68 14.37 -3.92 27.03
N CYS A 69 15.55 -4.47 26.69
CA CYS A 69 16.03 -5.70 27.30
C CYS A 69 16.30 -5.57 28.81
N ALA A 70 16.68 -4.38 29.29
CA ALA A 70 16.79 -4.10 30.71
C ALA A 70 15.41 -4.06 31.38
N MET A 71 14.43 -3.40 30.76
CA MET A 71 13.06 -3.31 31.32
C MET A 71 12.33 -4.66 31.39
N VAL A 72 12.62 -5.59 30.48
CA VAL A 72 12.01 -6.93 30.51
C VAL A 72 12.81 -7.93 31.35
N CYS A 73 13.99 -7.58 31.83
CA CYS A 73 14.80 -8.50 32.62
C CYS A 73 14.16 -8.71 34.00
N PRO A 74 13.74 -9.94 34.36
CA PRO A 74 13.03 -10.16 35.63
C PRO A 74 13.93 -10.01 36.87
N THR A 75 15.25 -9.98 36.69
CA THR A 75 16.24 -9.88 37.77
C THR A 75 17.09 -8.61 37.69
N ASP A 76 16.72 -7.66 36.81
CA ASP A 76 17.47 -6.42 36.58
C ASP A 76 18.96 -6.63 36.26
N ALA A 77 19.33 -7.80 35.73
CA ALA A 77 20.70 -8.18 35.42
C ALA A 77 21.31 -7.42 34.23
N ILE A 78 20.57 -6.53 33.57
CA ILE A 78 21.02 -5.82 32.37
C ILE A 78 21.04 -4.32 32.64
N ALA A 79 22.22 -3.71 32.57
CA ALA A 79 22.42 -2.29 32.76
C ALA A 79 22.79 -1.59 31.45
N PHE A 80 22.45 -0.30 31.35
CA PHE A 80 22.81 0.58 30.24
C PHE A 80 23.57 1.81 30.76
N PRO A 81 24.34 2.50 29.90
CA PRO A 81 24.87 3.82 30.21
C PRO A 81 23.76 4.83 30.52
N ASP A 82 24.13 5.92 31.19
CA ASP A 82 23.20 7.01 31.46
C ASP A 82 22.68 7.65 30.16
N LYS A 83 21.39 8.03 30.13
CA LYS A 83 20.75 8.67 28.98
C LYS A 83 21.41 10.00 28.61
N ASP A 84 22.09 10.66 29.55
CA ASP A 84 22.87 11.87 29.31
C ASP A 84 24.03 11.64 28.33
N LEU A 85 24.49 10.40 28.16
CA LEU A 85 25.44 10.03 27.09
C LEU A 85 24.85 10.33 25.71
N VAL A 86 23.62 9.87 25.45
CA VAL A 86 22.94 10.09 24.16
C VAL A 86 22.69 11.58 23.96
N ARG A 87 22.19 12.27 24.99
CA ARG A 87 21.96 13.72 24.94
C ARG A 87 23.22 14.53 24.63
N ARG A 88 24.39 14.07 25.09
CA ARG A 88 25.68 14.69 24.78
C ARG A 88 26.01 14.56 23.31
N VAL A 89 25.94 13.33 22.77
CA VAL A 89 26.16 13.04 21.34
C VAL A 89 25.17 13.84 20.47
N GLU A 90 23.91 13.93 20.87
CA GLU A 90 22.89 14.73 20.18
C GLU A 90 23.29 16.20 20.02
N ARG A 91 23.85 16.80 21.08
CA ARG A 91 24.31 18.19 21.10
C ARG A 91 25.59 18.38 20.29
N GLU A 92 26.60 17.54 20.51
CA GLU A 92 27.91 17.64 19.87
C GLU A 92 27.82 17.51 18.35
N HIS A 93 27.03 16.56 17.85
CA HIS A 93 26.88 16.30 16.41
C HIS A 93 25.70 17.04 15.77
N ARG A 94 24.98 17.89 16.52
CA ARG A 94 23.81 18.66 16.06
C ARG A 94 22.77 17.79 15.35
N ILE A 95 22.47 16.63 15.92
CA ILE A 95 21.66 15.55 15.32
C ILE A 95 20.30 16.03 14.80
N PHE A 96 19.65 16.96 15.51
CA PHE A 96 18.34 17.49 15.13
C PHE A 96 18.30 18.15 13.74
N ARG A 97 19.43 18.67 13.22
CA ARG A 97 19.48 19.19 11.84
C ARG A 97 19.33 18.05 10.83
N GLN A 98 20.02 16.93 11.05
CA GLN A 98 19.97 15.76 10.18
C GLN A 98 18.61 15.05 10.29
N VAL A 99 18.12 14.84 11.51
CA VAL A 99 16.80 14.21 11.75
C VAL A 99 15.67 14.98 11.09
N ARG A 100 15.70 16.32 11.08
CA ARG A 100 14.69 17.13 10.36
C ARG A 100 14.70 16.86 8.86
N GLN A 101 15.88 16.72 8.25
CA GLN A 101 16.03 16.40 6.82
C GLN A 101 15.56 14.97 6.51
N GLU A 102 15.94 14.00 7.34
CA GLU A 102 15.48 12.61 7.23
C GLU A 102 13.95 12.53 7.35
N ALA A 103 13.36 13.28 8.30
CA ALA A 103 11.92 13.33 8.52
C ALA A 103 11.16 13.94 7.34
N SER A 104 11.67 15.03 6.75
CA SER A 104 11.06 15.62 5.54
C SER A 104 11.12 14.65 4.35
N ALA A 105 12.26 13.97 4.16
CA ALA A 105 12.41 12.99 3.09
C ALA A 105 11.49 11.76 3.28
N LYS A 106 11.35 11.28 4.51
CA LYS A 106 10.45 10.15 4.83
C LYS A 106 8.98 10.53 4.59
N ARG A 107 8.57 11.73 5.00
CA ARG A 107 7.20 12.21 4.78
C ARG A 107 6.87 12.35 3.30
N ALA A 108 7.76 12.98 2.52
CA ALA A 108 7.59 13.06 1.07
C ALA A 108 7.42 11.68 0.40
N LYS A 109 8.13 10.64 0.88
CA LYS A 109 7.94 9.27 0.39
C LYS A 109 6.59 8.66 0.78
N VAL A 110 6.13 8.91 1.99
CA VAL A 110 4.81 8.45 2.46
C VAL A 110 3.71 9.13 1.66
N ASP A 111 3.76 10.46 1.53
CA ASP A 111 2.79 11.25 0.79
C ASP A 111 2.73 10.80 -0.70
N ALA A 112 3.89 10.50 -1.31
CA ALA A 112 3.95 9.97 -2.67
C ALA A 112 3.34 8.56 -2.79
N ALA A 113 3.56 7.69 -1.79
CA ALA A 113 2.97 6.35 -1.76
C ALA A 113 1.45 6.40 -1.57
N GLU A 114 0.95 7.29 -0.70
CA GLU A 114 -0.48 7.52 -0.51
C GLU A 114 -1.13 8.10 -1.76
N ALA A 115 -0.51 9.09 -2.40
CA ALA A 115 -1.00 9.64 -3.67
C ALA A 115 -1.06 8.56 -4.77
N ARG A 116 -0.06 7.68 -4.85
CA ARG A 116 -0.06 6.54 -5.77
C ARG A 116 -1.19 5.56 -5.45
N ALA A 117 -1.34 5.16 -4.19
CA ALA A 117 -2.41 4.25 -3.78
C ALA A 117 -3.81 4.84 -4.04
N ALA A 118 -3.98 6.15 -3.82
CA ALA A 118 -5.23 6.85 -4.14
C ALA A 118 -5.50 6.88 -5.65
N ALA A 119 -4.47 7.08 -6.48
CA ALA A 119 -4.60 7.02 -7.94
C ALA A 119 -4.91 5.59 -8.44
N GLU A 120 -4.27 4.57 -7.87
CA GLU A 120 -4.54 3.15 -8.18
C GLU A 120 -5.96 2.74 -7.77
N LYS A 121 -6.43 3.18 -6.59
CA LYS A 121 -7.82 2.96 -6.15
C LYS A 121 -8.82 3.64 -7.09
N LYS A 122 -8.56 4.89 -7.45
CA LYS A 122 -9.40 5.62 -8.42
C LYS A 122 -9.44 4.90 -9.76
N LEU A 123 -8.31 4.39 -10.25
CA LEU A 123 -8.25 3.61 -11.49
C LEU A 123 -9.01 2.27 -11.38
N ALA A 124 -8.97 1.61 -10.22
CA ALA A 124 -9.72 0.38 -9.98
C ALA A 124 -11.24 0.63 -9.93
N GLU A 125 -11.69 1.68 -9.25
CA GLU A 125 -13.08 2.14 -9.31
C GLU A 125 -13.49 2.45 -10.75
N THR A 126 -12.56 3.01 -11.55
CA THR A 126 -12.75 3.32 -12.97
C THR A 126 -12.91 2.10 -13.88
N THR A 127 -12.56 0.89 -13.45
CA THR A 127 -12.81 -0.34 -14.24
C THR A 127 -14.18 -0.98 -14.03
N THR A 128 -14.99 -0.42 -13.12
CA THR A 128 -16.34 -0.93 -12.83
C THR A 128 -17.42 -0.22 -13.63
N ARG A 129 -17.09 0.87 -14.33
CA ARG A 129 -18.01 1.63 -15.15
C ARG A 129 -17.37 2.05 -16.47
N ALA A 130 -18.18 2.12 -17.52
CA ALA A 130 -17.74 2.59 -18.83
C ALA A 130 -18.86 3.33 -19.52
N ARG A 131 -18.55 4.48 -20.09
CA ARG A 131 -19.48 5.24 -20.91
C ARG A 131 -19.28 4.87 -22.37
N VAL A 132 -20.36 4.42 -23.00
CA VAL A 132 -20.40 3.98 -24.38
C VAL A 132 -21.27 4.94 -25.18
N SER A 133 -20.77 5.37 -26.34
CA SER A 133 -21.53 6.19 -27.30
C SER A 133 -21.60 5.47 -28.64
N ILE A 134 -22.82 5.33 -29.16
CA ILE A 134 -23.09 4.67 -30.44
C ILE A 134 -24.01 5.51 -31.33
N ALA A 135 -23.86 5.38 -32.64
CA ALA A 135 -24.65 6.09 -33.63
C ALA A 135 -25.22 5.13 -34.68
N GLY A 136 -26.40 5.43 -35.20
CA GLY A 136 -26.96 4.68 -36.32
C GLY A 136 -28.49 4.71 -36.38
N THR A 137 -29.05 3.76 -37.11
CA THR A 137 -30.49 3.64 -37.33
C THR A 137 -31.09 2.63 -36.35
N PHE A 138 -31.85 3.10 -35.36
CA PHE A 138 -32.34 2.27 -34.24
C PHE A 138 -33.76 1.71 -34.43
N GLY A 139 -34.58 2.34 -35.29
CA GLY A 139 -36.04 2.14 -35.33
C GLY A 139 -36.55 0.71 -35.53
N GLU A 140 -35.82 -0.15 -36.25
CA GLU A 140 -36.24 -1.52 -36.57
C GLU A 140 -35.46 -2.59 -35.78
N LYS A 141 -34.39 -2.21 -35.08
CA LYS A 141 -33.35 -3.17 -34.65
C LYS A 141 -33.56 -3.74 -33.25
N ARG A 142 -34.61 -3.29 -32.55
CA ARG A 142 -34.95 -3.68 -31.15
C ARG A 142 -33.73 -3.67 -30.22
N PHE A 143 -32.80 -2.73 -30.44
CA PHE A 143 -31.50 -2.73 -29.78
C PHE A 143 -31.64 -2.66 -28.25
N LEU A 144 -32.56 -1.84 -27.73
CA LEU A 144 -32.82 -1.73 -26.29
C LEU A 144 -33.30 -3.03 -25.66
N VAL A 145 -34.07 -3.85 -26.38
CA VAL A 145 -34.56 -5.14 -25.87
C VAL A 145 -33.40 -6.14 -25.80
N LYS A 146 -32.58 -6.20 -26.85
CA LYS A 146 -31.38 -7.07 -26.86
C LYS A 146 -30.35 -6.66 -25.81
N LEU A 147 -30.28 -5.37 -25.54
CA LEU A 147 -29.39 -4.80 -24.54
C LEU A 147 -29.86 -5.14 -23.11
N ASP A 148 -31.17 -5.09 -22.84
CA ASP A 148 -31.80 -5.59 -21.61
C ASP A 148 -31.66 -7.12 -21.44
N GLU A 149 -31.81 -7.89 -22.53
CA GLU A 149 -31.56 -9.33 -22.50
C GLU A 149 -30.11 -9.67 -22.17
N LEU A 150 -29.16 -8.81 -22.59
CA LEU A 150 -27.73 -9.01 -22.33
C LEU A 150 -27.36 -8.75 -20.85
N THR A 151 -28.12 -7.92 -20.13
CA THR A 151 -27.90 -7.60 -18.71
C THR A 151 -28.65 -8.52 -17.76
N ARG A 152 -29.68 -9.26 -18.21
CA ARG A 152 -30.41 -10.21 -17.35
C ARG A 152 -29.50 -11.27 -16.76
N ASP A 153 -29.70 -11.53 -15.47
CA ASP A 153 -29.00 -12.55 -14.68
C ASP A 153 -27.48 -12.37 -14.60
N ARG A 154 -26.99 -11.14 -14.84
CA ARG A 154 -25.56 -10.80 -14.83
C ARG A 154 -25.27 -9.61 -13.89
N PRO A 155 -24.04 -9.51 -13.38
CA PRO A 155 -23.65 -8.44 -12.46
C PRO A 155 -23.31 -7.12 -13.18
N PHE A 156 -23.97 -6.85 -14.32
CA PHE A 156 -23.76 -5.68 -15.16
C PHE A 156 -25.10 -5.02 -15.46
N ASP A 157 -25.17 -3.71 -15.29
CA ASP A 157 -26.37 -2.93 -15.53
C ASP A 157 -26.07 -1.67 -16.35
N ILE A 158 -27.12 -1.08 -16.91
CA ILE A 158 -27.04 0.04 -17.82
C ILE A 158 -27.67 1.27 -17.22
N VAL A 159 -26.84 2.31 -17.06
CA VAL A 159 -27.19 3.55 -16.38
C VAL A 159 -27.05 4.74 -17.33
N ASP A 160 -27.74 5.84 -17.03
CA ASP A 160 -27.66 7.11 -17.77
C ASP A 160 -27.91 7.00 -19.29
N LEU A 161 -28.82 6.11 -19.71
CA LEU A 161 -29.16 5.93 -21.12
C LEU A 161 -29.86 7.18 -21.68
N LYS A 162 -29.26 7.76 -22.72
CA LYS A 162 -29.78 8.90 -23.47
C LYS A 162 -29.81 8.57 -24.95
N LEU A 163 -30.97 8.78 -25.58
CA LEU A 163 -31.17 8.61 -27.02
C LEU A 163 -31.55 9.96 -27.63
N GLU A 164 -30.67 10.51 -28.47
CA GLU A 164 -30.85 11.77 -29.18
C GLU A 164 -31.32 11.49 -30.62
N VAL A 165 -32.55 11.94 -30.91
CA VAL A 165 -33.21 11.72 -32.21
C VAL A 165 -33.62 13.05 -32.84
N PRO A 166 -33.47 13.21 -34.17
CA PRO A 166 -33.93 14.42 -34.85
C PRO A 166 -35.46 14.60 -34.76
N THR A 167 -36.21 13.52 -34.97
CA THR A 167 -37.66 13.45 -34.71
C THR A 167 -38.07 12.01 -34.37
N VAL A 168 -39.15 11.84 -33.59
CA VAL A 168 -39.67 10.52 -33.22
C VAL A 168 -40.19 9.74 -34.44
N LYS A 169 -40.74 10.45 -35.44
CA LYS A 169 -41.14 9.85 -36.73
C LYS A 169 -39.91 9.41 -37.54
N GLY A 170 -38.90 10.28 -37.62
CA GLY A 170 -37.64 10.01 -38.32
C GLY A 170 -36.88 8.80 -37.77
N LEU A 171 -37.00 8.53 -36.46
CA LEU A 171 -36.44 7.31 -35.85
C LEU A 171 -36.99 6.03 -36.49
N ARG A 172 -38.28 6.00 -36.85
CA ARG A 172 -38.92 4.86 -37.55
C ARG A 172 -38.57 4.82 -39.03
N GLU A 173 -38.32 5.98 -39.63
CA GLU A 173 -38.00 6.16 -41.05
C GLU A 173 -36.48 6.06 -41.34
N LYS A 174 -35.74 5.31 -40.52
CA LYS A 174 -34.29 5.03 -40.71
C LYS A 174 -33.39 6.27 -40.67
N THR A 175 -33.78 7.32 -39.95
CA THR A 175 -32.90 8.48 -39.72
C THR A 175 -31.80 8.13 -38.70
N PRO A 176 -30.55 8.60 -38.88
CA PRO A 176 -29.48 8.43 -37.88
C PRO A 176 -29.85 9.08 -36.54
N ALA A 177 -29.53 8.39 -35.45
CA ALA A 177 -29.64 8.89 -34.09
C ALA A 177 -28.34 8.62 -33.33
N PHE A 178 -28.20 9.24 -32.16
CA PHE A 178 -27.08 9.03 -31.25
C PHE A 178 -27.60 8.46 -29.93
N MET A 179 -26.91 7.47 -29.38
CA MET A 179 -27.24 6.90 -28.08
C MET A 179 -25.99 6.82 -27.22
N ALA A 180 -26.08 7.35 -26.00
CA ALA A 180 -25.03 7.26 -24.99
C ALA A 180 -25.59 6.54 -23.76
N PHE A 181 -24.82 5.61 -23.21
CA PHE A 181 -25.18 4.90 -21.99
C PHE A 181 -23.94 4.52 -21.18
N GLY A 182 -24.08 4.42 -19.87
CA GLY A 182 -23.09 3.85 -18.98
C GLY A 182 -23.35 2.37 -18.78
N VAL A 183 -22.30 1.56 -18.79
CA VAL A 183 -22.28 0.19 -18.28
C VAL A 183 -21.66 0.27 -16.90
N THR A 184 -22.26 -0.33 -15.87
CA THR A 184 -21.70 -0.44 -14.53
C THR A 184 -21.78 -1.87 -14.04
N SER A 185 -20.82 -2.34 -13.25
CA SER A 185 -20.96 -3.60 -12.52
C SER A 185 -21.61 -3.37 -11.16
N THR A 186 -22.55 -4.22 -10.77
CA THR A 186 -23.17 -4.23 -9.44
C THR A 186 -22.26 -4.83 -8.36
N ASP A 187 -21.28 -5.64 -8.80
CA ASP A 187 -20.44 -6.46 -7.92
C ASP A 187 -18.97 -5.99 -7.98
N GLU A 188 -18.75 -4.77 -8.49
CA GLU A 188 -17.41 -4.19 -8.74
C GLU A 188 -16.53 -5.02 -9.69
N SER A 189 -17.15 -5.84 -10.56
CA SER A 189 -16.42 -6.64 -11.54
C SER A 189 -16.01 -5.82 -12.77
N ASP A 190 -14.93 -6.26 -13.43
CA ASP A 190 -14.35 -5.60 -14.60
C ASP A 190 -15.32 -5.58 -15.79
N VAL A 191 -15.77 -4.39 -16.21
CA VAL A 191 -16.73 -4.24 -17.31
C VAL A 191 -16.13 -4.47 -18.69
N ARG A 192 -14.80 -4.57 -18.85
CA ARG A 192 -14.15 -4.73 -20.17
C ARG A 192 -14.61 -5.97 -20.92
N GLY A 193 -14.87 -7.07 -20.21
CA GLY A 193 -15.41 -8.29 -20.82
C GLY A 193 -16.81 -8.07 -21.41
N PHE A 194 -17.68 -7.40 -20.65
CA PHE A 194 -19.03 -7.05 -21.10
C PHE A 194 -19.01 -6.03 -22.24
N LEU A 195 -18.10 -5.05 -22.22
CA LEU A 195 -17.96 -4.07 -23.30
C LEU A 195 -17.61 -4.72 -24.64
N ALA A 196 -16.80 -5.79 -24.65
CA ALA A 196 -16.52 -6.54 -25.86
C ALA A 196 -17.79 -7.17 -26.45
N GLU A 197 -18.67 -7.72 -25.61
CA GLU A 197 -19.95 -8.28 -26.02
C GLU A 197 -20.92 -7.20 -26.52
N VAL A 198 -20.99 -6.05 -25.83
CA VAL A 198 -21.78 -4.90 -26.29
C VAL A 198 -21.29 -4.40 -27.65
N LYS A 199 -19.97 -4.36 -27.86
CA LYS A 199 -19.38 -3.95 -29.14
C LYS A 199 -19.72 -4.91 -30.28
N GLU A 200 -19.73 -6.21 -30.01
CA GLU A 200 -20.22 -7.21 -30.96
C GLU A 200 -21.73 -7.06 -31.23
N LEU A 201 -22.54 -6.78 -30.21
CA LEU A 201 -23.97 -6.51 -30.38
C LEU A 201 -24.21 -5.26 -31.26
N VAL A 202 -23.43 -4.19 -31.06
CA VAL A 202 -23.47 -2.96 -31.86
C VAL A 202 -23.14 -3.27 -33.33
N ARG A 203 -22.09 -4.04 -33.58
CA ARG A 203 -21.71 -4.48 -34.94
C ARG A 203 -22.77 -5.36 -35.59
N ALA A 204 -23.30 -6.36 -34.86
CA ALA A 204 -24.33 -7.26 -35.35
C ALA A 204 -25.64 -6.54 -35.70
N ASN A 205 -25.90 -5.40 -35.06
CA ASN A 205 -27.02 -4.52 -35.38
C ASN A 205 -26.64 -3.40 -36.36
N GLY A 206 -25.48 -3.43 -37.01
CA GLY A 206 -25.08 -2.40 -37.99
C GLY A 206 -25.13 -0.98 -37.44
N LEU A 207 -24.77 -0.82 -36.16
CA LEU A 207 -24.58 0.47 -35.49
C LEU A 207 -23.08 0.78 -35.43
N VAL A 208 -22.74 2.06 -35.32
CA VAL A 208 -21.35 2.54 -35.29
C VAL A 208 -20.98 2.85 -33.84
N TRP A 209 -19.87 2.27 -33.40
CA TRP A 209 -19.24 2.61 -32.13
C TRP A 209 -18.49 3.94 -32.28
N VAL A 210 -18.89 4.96 -31.52
CA VAL A 210 -18.34 6.32 -31.65
C VAL A 210 -17.21 6.54 -30.65
N ASP A 211 -17.46 6.25 -29.38
CA ASP A 211 -16.50 6.48 -28.30
C ASP A 211 -16.75 5.54 -27.11
N GLU A 212 -15.67 5.25 -26.38
CA GLU A 212 -15.66 4.48 -25.13
C GLU A 212 -14.75 5.17 -24.13
N THR A 213 -15.33 5.62 -23.01
CA THR A 213 -14.56 6.09 -21.87
C THR A 213 -14.76 5.13 -20.71
N VAL A 214 -13.76 4.30 -20.42
CA VAL A 214 -13.73 3.44 -19.22
C VAL A 214 -13.36 4.33 -18.02
N GLY A 215 -14.22 4.37 -17.01
CA GLY A 215 -14.45 5.54 -16.16
C GLY A 215 -14.73 5.17 -14.72
#